data_AF-A0A551Y5F7-F1
#
_entry.id   AF-A0A551Y5F7-F1
#
_cell.length_a   1.000
_cell.length_b   1.000
_cell.length_c   1.000
_cell.angle_alpha   90.00
_cell.angle_beta   90.00
_cell.angle_gamma   90.00
#
_symmetry.space_group_name_H-M   'P 1'
#
loop_
_entity.id
_entity.type
_entity.pdbx_description
1 polymer ?
#
loop_
_entity_poly.entity_id
_entity_poly.type
_entity_poly.pdbx_seq_one_letter_code
_entity_poly.pdbx_strand_id
1 'polypeptide(L)'
;MIGICNLCGSVVVRIHPGYFGTRCLNCRSTKIHRAVGLTIESLNFSTSTSVYELSSRGALYKFLKGKFKNLYFSEYFDDVPLGLMKNSVVCQDVQNLFLNDESFDLVTSTEVFEHVPDDNKGFSEIYRVLKKDGYFIFTVPLLDNPKTVERCFLQPDGTIIHQLEPEYHGDRIRGQGRVLAFRNYGLDITKRLESCGFHAEIRLVNSTRNVIEDQKVIIAKKM
;
A
#
# COMPACT_ATOMS: atom_id res chain seq x y z
N MET A 1 -20.30 12.97 14.41
CA MET A 1 -19.71 13.22 13.08
C MET A 1 -18.50 14.11 13.27
N ILE A 2 -17.34 13.75 12.73
CA ILE A 2 -16.11 14.57 12.88
C ILE A 2 -15.46 14.95 11.55
N GLY A 3 -16.01 14.50 10.43
CA GLY A 3 -15.58 14.89 9.08
C GLY A 3 -16.29 14.11 7.98
N ILE A 4 -15.81 14.27 6.75
CA ILE A 4 -16.34 13.66 5.52
C ILE A 4 -15.24 12.83 4.86
N CYS A 5 -15.61 11.68 4.29
CA CYS A 5 -14.66 10.83 3.58
C CYS A 5 -14.54 11.29 2.11
N ASN A 6 -13.37 11.80 1.70
CA ASN A 6 -13.09 12.10 0.29
C ASN A 6 -13.28 10.90 -0.66
N LEU A 7 -13.07 9.67 -0.17
CA LEU A 7 -13.22 8.47 -1.01
C LEU A 7 -14.66 8.14 -1.43
N CYS A 8 -15.67 8.54 -0.66
CA CYS A 8 -17.07 8.16 -0.95
C CYS A 8 -18.14 9.19 -0.53
N GLY A 9 -17.74 10.36 -0.05
CA GLY A 9 -18.62 11.44 0.39
C GLY A 9 -19.34 11.22 1.73
N SER A 10 -19.27 10.03 2.34
CA SER A 10 -19.99 9.72 3.57
C SER A 10 -19.29 10.23 4.84
N VAL A 11 -20.02 10.24 5.95
CA VAL A 11 -19.57 10.71 7.26
C VAL A 11 -18.44 9.85 7.83
N VAL A 12 -17.46 10.52 8.46
CA VAL A 12 -16.41 9.89 9.28
C VAL A 12 -16.73 10.08 10.76
N VAL A 13 -16.55 8.99 11.51
CA VAL A 13 -16.71 8.92 12.98
C VAL A 13 -15.42 8.43 13.63
N ARG A 14 -15.23 8.76 14.91
CA ARG A 14 -14.19 8.17 15.76
C ARG A 14 -14.86 7.10 16.63
N ILE A 15 -14.43 5.85 16.48
CA ILE A 15 -14.95 4.69 17.20
C ILE A 15 -14.04 4.27 18.36
N HIS A 16 -12.77 4.70 18.36
CA HIS A 16 -11.83 4.54 19.47
C HIS A 16 -10.71 5.61 19.38
N PRO A 17 -9.92 5.86 20.44
CA PRO A 17 -8.93 6.96 20.43
C PRO A 17 -7.63 6.65 19.68
N GLY A 18 -7.27 5.37 19.54
CA GLY A 18 -6.01 4.94 18.89
C GLY A 18 -5.85 5.31 17.40
N TYR A 19 -4.68 4.99 16.84
CA TYR A 19 -4.26 5.36 15.47
C TYR A 19 -5.28 5.00 14.38
N PHE A 20 -5.87 3.81 14.49
CA PHE A 20 -6.93 3.32 13.62
C PHE A 20 -8.33 3.70 14.10
N GLY A 21 -8.48 4.76 14.88
CA GLY A 21 -9.71 5.13 15.58
C GLY A 21 -10.83 5.68 14.70
N THR A 22 -10.49 6.16 13.50
CA THR A 22 -11.45 6.86 12.64
C THR A 22 -11.91 5.97 11.48
N ARG A 23 -13.23 5.93 11.26
CA ARG A 23 -13.86 5.12 10.21
C ARG A 23 -14.92 5.91 9.46
N CYS A 24 -14.96 5.77 8.15
CA CYS A 24 -16.12 6.18 7.37
C CYS A 24 -17.29 5.21 7.61
N LEU A 25 -18.51 5.72 7.81
CA LEU A 25 -19.70 4.91 8.05
C LEU A 25 -20.11 4.06 6.84
N ASN A 26 -19.79 4.49 5.61
CA ASN A 26 -20.13 3.77 4.39
C ASN A 26 -18.99 2.84 3.93
N CYS A 27 -17.86 3.39 3.49
CA CYS A 27 -16.77 2.58 2.91
C CYS A 27 -15.81 1.98 3.94
N ARG A 28 -15.97 2.32 5.23
CA ARG A 28 -15.10 1.90 6.34
C ARG A 28 -13.63 2.34 6.20
N SER A 29 -13.36 3.38 5.40
CA SER A 29 -12.00 3.93 5.25
C SER A 29 -11.39 4.33 6.59
N THR A 30 -10.10 4.09 6.72
CA THR A 30 -9.26 4.65 7.79
C THR A 30 -8.62 5.96 7.30
N LYS A 31 -7.86 6.66 8.16
CA LYS A 31 -7.10 7.84 7.73
C LYS A 31 -6.07 7.52 6.64
N ILE A 32 -5.49 6.30 6.66
CA ILE A 32 -4.53 5.80 5.66
C ILE A 32 -5.14 5.85 4.25
N HIS A 33 -6.29 5.19 4.07
CA HIS A 33 -6.97 5.14 2.77
C HIS A 33 -7.33 6.55 2.27
N ARG A 34 -7.79 7.42 3.17
CA ARG A 34 -8.19 8.79 2.82
C ARG A 34 -7.00 9.65 2.42
N ALA A 35 -5.86 9.49 3.08
CA ALA A 35 -4.62 10.18 2.73
C ALA A 35 -4.11 9.76 1.34
N VAL A 36 -4.11 8.47 1.03
CA VAL A 36 -3.76 7.98 -0.32
C VAL A 36 -4.73 8.56 -1.36
N GLY A 37 -6.04 8.56 -1.07
CA GLY A 37 -7.03 9.18 -1.96
C GLY A 37 -6.78 10.66 -2.23
N LEU A 38 -6.46 11.46 -1.20
CA LEU A 38 -6.13 12.88 -1.37
C LEU A 38 -4.86 13.06 -2.19
N THR A 39 -3.86 12.22 -1.98
CA THR A 39 -2.62 12.25 -2.78
C THR A 39 -2.92 11.96 -4.25
N ILE A 40 -3.72 10.93 -4.55
CA ILE A 40 -4.15 10.60 -5.91
C ILE A 40 -4.92 11.76 -6.54
N GLU A 41 -5.84 12.39 -5.79
CA GLU A 41 -6.61 13.55 -6.26
C GLU A 41 -5.70 14.75 -6.59
N SER A 42 -4.66 15.00 -5.78
CA SER A 42 -3.71 16.10 -5.99
C SER A 42 -2.87 16.00 -7.26
N LEU A 43 -2.70 14.77 -7.79
CA LEU A 43 -1.90 14.49 -8.99
C LEU A 43 -2.72 14.51 -10.29
N ASN A 44 -4.03 14.78 -10.21
CA ASN A 44 -4.91 15.00 -11.38
C ASN A 44 -4.90 13.89 -12.45
N PHE A 45 -4.78 12.62 -12.03
CA PHE A 45 -4.88 11.49 -12.96
C PHE A 45 -6.21 11.48 -13.74
N SER A 46 -6.13 11.13 -15.02
CA SER A 46 -7.29 10.97 -15.90
C SER A 46 -8.09 9.71 -15.54
N THR A 47 -9.39 9.68 -15.85
CA THR A 47 -10.21 8.46 -15.66
C THR A 47 -9.76 7.28 -16.54
N SER A 48 -8.95 7.55 -17.57
CA SER A 48 -8.35 6.55 -18.46
C SER A 48 -6.99 6.01 -17.99
N THR A 49 -6.42 6.56 -16.91
CA THR A 49 -5.19 6.07 -16.28
C THR A 49 -5.31 4.57 -15.98
N SER A 50 -4.28 3.80 -16.33
CA SER A 50 -4.18 2.36 -16.08
C SER A 50 -3.65 2.15 -14.68
N VAL A 51 -4.44 1.54 -13.80
CA VAL A 51 -4.15 1.45 -12.37
C VAL A 51 -4.00 0.01 -11.92
N TYR A 52 -2.94 -0.29 -11.19
CA TYR A 52 -2.76 -1.54 -10.46
C TYR A 52 -2.82 -1.29 -8.95
N GLU A 53 -3.68 -2.01 -8.24
CA GLU A 53 -3.72 -1.97 -6.78
C GLU A 53 -3.46 -3.36 -6.20
N LEU A 54 -2.59 -3.44 -5.20
CA LEU A 54 -2.17 -4.68 -4.53
C LEU A 54 -3.22 -5.19 -3.52
N SER A 55 -4.48 -4.78 -3.68
CA SER A 55 -5.62 -5.21 -2.88
C SER A 55 -6.89 -5.24 -3.72
N SER A 56 -7.72 -6.25 -3.52
CA SER A 56 -8.99 -6.45 -4.25
C SER A 56 -10.23 -5.99 -3.48
N ARG A 57 -10.03 -5.38 -2.31
CA ARG A 57 -11.08 -5.08 -1.33
C ARG A 57 -10.76 -3.85 -0.50
N GLY A 58 -11.75 -3.39 0.27
CA GLY A 58 -11.57 -2.24 1.17
C GLY A 58 -11.93 -0.91 0.54
N ALA A 59 -11.61 0.19 1.23
CA ALA A 59 -12.08 1.51 0.85
C ALA A 59 -11.33 2.09 -0.35
N LEU A 60 -10.03 1.85 -0.44
CA LEU A 60 -9.21 2.32 -1.56
C LEU A 60 -9.59 1.60 -2.86
N TYR A 61 -9.72 0.27 -2.84
CA TYR A 61 -10.28 -0.52 -3.94
C TYR A 61 -11.60 0.07 -4.47
N LYS A 62 -12.57 0.34 -3.57
CA LYS A 62 -13.87 0.93 -3.97
C LYS A 62 -13.72 2.31 -4.60
N PHE A 63 -12.83 3.14 -4.06
CA PHE A 63 -12.54 4.47 -4.60
C PHE A 63 -11.92 4.40 -6.00
N LEU A 64 -10.89 3.58 -6.18
CA LEU A 64 -10.23 3.39 -7.48
C LEU A 64 -11.22 2.87 -8.52
N LYS A 65 -12.05 1.88 -8.16
CA LYS A 65 -13.12 1.35 -9.02
C LYS A 65 -14.17 2.38 -9.42
N GLY A 66 -14.45 3.35 -8.56
CA GLY A 66 -15.36 4.46 -8.89
C GLY A 66 -14.73 5.55 -9.75
N LYS A 67 -13.39 5.66 -9.76
CA LYS A 67 -12.65 6.78 -10.39
C LYS A 67 -12.04 6.43 -11.75
N PHE A 68 -11.53 5.20 -11.91
CA PHE A 68 -10.76 4.80 -13.09
C PHE A 68 -11.46 3.70 -13.88
N LYS A 69 -11.22 3.66 -15.20
CA LYS A 69 -11.80 2.65 -16.11
C LYS A 69 -10.90 1.43 -16.28
N ASN A 70 -9.58 1.63 -16.25
CA ASN A 70 -8.58 0.60 -16.54
C ASN A 70 -7.93 0.17 -15.22
N LEU A 71 -8.41 -0.93 -14.64
CA LEU A 71 -8.03 -1.36 -13.30
C LEU A 71 -7.61 -2.83 -13.29
N TYR A 72 -6.53 -3.11 -12.60
CA TYR A 72 -6.10 -4.45 -12.24
C TYR A 72 -5.94 -4.54 -10.72
N PHE A 73 -6.36 -5.66 -10.14
CA PHE A 73 -6.29 -5.92 -8.71
C PHE A 73 -5.77 -7.33 -8.47
N SER A 74 -4.91 -7.49 -7.47
CA SER A 74 -4.45 -8.80 -7.02
C SER A 74 -4.39 -8.85 -5.49
N GLU A 75 -4.16 -10.04 -4.95
CA GLU A 75 -3.89 -10.28 -3.52
C GLU A 75 -2.79 -11.34 -3.43
N TYR A 76 -2.16 -11.49 -2.28
CA TYR A 76 -1.31 -12.64 -1.98
C TYR A 76 -2.05 -13.59 -1.03
N PHE A 77 -2.26 -14.84 -1.46
CA PHE A 77 -2.93 -15.88 -0.67
C PHE A 77 -1.93 -17.02 -0.37
N ASP A 78 -1.79 -17.40 0.90
CA ASP A 78 -0.84 -18.44 1.31
C ASP A 78 -1.17 -19.83 0.71
N ASP A 79 -2.46 -20.06 0.43
CA ASP A 79 -3.00 -21.34 -0.01
C ASP A 79 -3.26 -21.42 -1.53
N VAL A 80 -2.83 -20.41 -2.30
CA VAL A 80 -3.07 -20.34 -3.74
C VAL A 80 -1.74 -20.16 -4.48
N PRO A 81 -1.39 -21.08 -5.42
CA PRO A 81 -0.22 -20.88 -6.27
C PRO A 81 -0.28 -19.55 -7.03
N LEU A 82 0.87 -18.92 -7.21
CA LEU A 82 0.97 -17.64 -7.92
C LEU A 82 0.44 -17.76 -9.35
N GLY A 83 -0.25 -16.71 -9.82
CA GLY A 83 -0.90 -16.66 -11.13
C GLY A 83 -2.27 -17.35 -11.18
N LEU A 84 -2.65 -18.17 -10.19
CA LEU A 84 -3.99 -18.73 -10.08
C LEU A 84 -4.95 -17.79 -9.36
N MET A 85 -6.25 -18.09 -9.42
CA MET A 85 -7.29 -17.22 -8.87
C MET A 85 -8.01 -17.83 -7.67
N LYS A 86 -8.39 -16.98 -6.71
CA LYS A 86 -9.33 -17.28 -5.64
C LYS A 86 -10.41 -16.21 -5.61
N ASN A 87 -11.68 -16.62 -5.77
CA ASN A 87 -12.83 -15.70 -5.87
C ASN A 87 -12.63 -14.59 -6.92
N SER A 88 -12.17 -14.97 -8.11
CA SER A 88 -11.89 -14.05 -9.25
C SER A 88 -10.81 -13.00 -9.00
N VAL A 89 -9.95 -13.21 -8.01
CA VAL A 89 -8.79 -12.38 -7.73
C VAL A 89 -7.53 -13.21 -7.94
N VAL A 90 -6.60 -12.71 -8.74
CA VAL A 90 -5.33 -13.38 -9.03
C VAL A 90 -4.42 -13.31 -7.80
N CYS A 91 -3.82 -14.45 -7.45
CA CYS A 91 -2.77 -14.54 -6.45
C CYS A 91 -1.45 -14.04 -7.05
N GLN A 92 -0.89 -12.95 -6.51
CA GLN A 92 0.43 -12.45 -6.90
C GLN A 92 1.27 -12.13 -5.68
N ASP A 93 2.56 -12.45 -5.77
CA ASP A 93 3.59 -11.92 -4.87
C ASP A 93 4.19 -10.68 -5.53
N VAL A 94 4.26 -9.57 -4.81
CA VAL A 94 4.85 -8.33 -5.32
C VAL A 94 6.33 -8.51 -5.67
N GLN A 95 7.02 -9.49 -5.09
CA GLN A 95 8.39 -9.85 -5.43
C GLN A 95 8.52 -10.61 -6.77
N ASN A 96 7.40 -11.02 -7.37
CA ASN A 96 7.37 -11.78 -8.61
C ASN A 96 6.00 -11.63 -9.31
N LEU A 97 5.79 -10.48 -9.97
CA LEU A 97 4.52 -10.15 -10.60
C LEU A 97 4.41 -10.80 -11.99
N PHE A 98 3.30 -11.49 -12.25
CA PHE A 98 2.95 -12.04 -13.56
C PHE A 98 2.28 -10.99 -14.45
N LEU A 99 2.87 -9.80 -14.48
CA LEU A 99 2.39 -8.63 -15.21
C LEU A 99 3.46 -8.19 -16.20
N ASN A 100 3.03 -7.64 -17.33
CA ASN A 100 3.96 -7.13 -18.34
C ASN A 100 4.65 -5.85 -17.87
N ASP A 101 5.82 -5.60 -18.41
CA ASP A 101 6.54 -4.34 -18.25
C ASP A 101 5.65 -3.17 -18.72
N GLU A 102 5.86 -2.00 -18.11
CA GLU A 102 5.29 -0.73 -18.56
C GLU A 102 3.78 -0.76 -18.84
N SER A 103 3.03 -1.45 -17.98
CA SER A 103 1.59 -1.67 -18.15
C SER A 103 0.73 -0.64 -17.41
N PHE A 104 1.25 -0.02 -16.36
CA PHE A 104 0.46 0.84 -15.47
C PHE A 104 1.00 2.26 -15.39
N ASP A 105 0.08 3.22 -15.36
CA ASP A 105 0.38 4.63 -15.10
C ASP A 105 0.43 4.92 -13.59
N LEU A 106 -0.30 4.12 -12.80
CA LEU A 106 -0.38 4.24 -11.35
C LEU A 106 -0.40 2.85 -10.70
N VAL A 107 0.44 2.65 -9.70
CA VAL A 107 0.39 1.51 -8.77
C VAL A 107 0.07 2.05 -7.37
N THR A 108 -0.76 1.34 -6.61
CA THR A 108 -1.08 1.70 -5.23
C THR A 108 -1.08 0.49 -4.29
N SER A 109 -0.76 0.74 -3.02
CA SER A 109 -0.90 -0.24 -1.94
C SER A 109 -1.00 0.46 -0.58
N THR A 110 -1.55 -0.20 0.43
CA THR A 110 -1.54 0.30 1.81
C THR A 110 -1.17 -0.81 2.78
N GLU A 111 -0.13 -0.60 3.59
CA GLU A 111 0.31 -1.54 4.65
C GLU A 111 0.62 -2.94 4.08
N VAL A 112 1.55 -2.97 3.11
CA VAL A 112 1.95 -4.21 2.39
C VAL A 112 3.44 -4.47 2.54
N PHE A 113 4.28 -3.47 2.25
CA PHE A 113 5.71 -3.67 2.06
C PHE A 113 6.47 -4.06 3.34
N GLU A 114 5.94 -3.73 4.51
CA GLU A 114 6.47 -4.20 5.80
C GLU A 114 6.41 -5.72 5.94
N HIS A 115 5.53 -6.38 5.18
CA HIS A 115 5.32 -7.83 5.16
C HIS A 115 6.06 -8.53 4.03
N VAL A 116 6.73 -7.79 3.14
CA VAL A 116 7.42 -8.34 1.97
C VAL A 116 8.84 -8.78 2.37
N PRO A 117 9.24 -10.05 2.24
CA PRO A 117 10.56 -10.51 2.64
C PRO A 117 11.72 -9.74 1.99
N ASP A 118 11.68 -9.55 0.68
CA ASP A 118 12.64 -8.74 -0.09
C ASP A 118 11.93 -7.54 -0.71
N ASP A 119 11.92 -6.42 0.00
CA ASP A 119 11.26 -5.21 -0.48
C ASP A 119 11.96 -4.58 -1.68
N ASN A 120 13.29 -4.70 -1.81
CA ASN A 120 14.01 -4.23 -2.99
C ASN A 120 13.55 -4.97 -4.25
N LYS A 121 13.35 -6.29 -4.17
CA LYS A 121 12.76 -7.06 -5.27
C LYS A 121 11.33 -6.63 -5.56
N GLY A 122 10.53 -6.41 -4.52
CA GLY A 122 9.17 -5.86 -4.66
C GLY A 122 9.15 -4.50 -5.35
N PHE A 123 9.97 -3.55 -4.91
CA PHE A 123 10.09 -2.22 -5.52
C PHE A 123 10.58 -2.29 -6.96
N SER A 124 11.52 -3.18 -7.26
CA SER A 124 12.01 -3.42 -8.63
C SER A 124 10.89 -3.93 -9.55
N GLU A 125 10.05 -4.83 -9.07
CA GLU A 125 8.87 -5.30 -9.82
C GLU A 125 7.85 -4.19 -10.03
N ILE A 126 7.61 -3.33 -9.01
CA ILE A 126 6.76 -2.15 -9.19
C ILE A 126 7.34 -1.20 -10.25
N TYR A 127 8.67 -0.97 -10.24
CA TYR A 127 9.34 -0.14 -11.23
C TYR A 127 9.19 -0.73 -12.64
N ARG A 128 9.33 -2.05 -12.77
CA ARG A 128 9.19 -2.75 -14.06
C ARG A 128 7.79 -2.60 -14.65
N VAL A 129 6.74 -2.81 -13.86
CA VAL A 129 5.34 -2.78 -14.36
C VAL A 129 4.81 -1.36 -14.57
N LEU A 130 5.44 -0.35 -13.95
CA LEU A 130 5.10 1.05 -14.22
C LEU A 130 5.62 1.50 -15.58
N LYS A 131 4.82 2.30 -16.30
CA LYS A 131 5.26 3.05 -17.48
C LYS A 131 6.25 4.13 -17.07
N LYS A 132 7.02 4.64 -18.03
CA LYS A 132 7.74 5.90 -17.86
C LYS A 132 6.79 7.00 -17.36
N ASP A 133 7.28 7.81 -16.41
CA ASP A 133 6.51 8.83 -15.70
C ASP A 133 5.36 8.32 -14.81
N GLY A 134 5.21 6.99 -14.68
CA GLY A 134 4.23 6.36 -13.81
C GLY A 134 4.54 6.52 -12.33
N TYR A 135 3.50 6.39 -11.49
CA TYR A 135 3.60 6.63 -10.05
C TYR A 135 3.30 5.37 -9.23
N PHE A 136 4.08 5.14 -8.19
CA PHE A 136 3.75 4.28 -7.07
C PHE A 136 3.37 5.14 -5.86
N ILE A 137 2.13 5.03 -5.38
CA ILE A 137 1.62 5.78 -4.23
C ILE A 137 1.18 4.81 -3.17
N PHE A 138 1.86 4.80 -2.02
CA PHE A 138 1.62 3.78 -1.01
C PHE A 138 1.86 4.25 0.42
N THR A 139 1.48 3.39 1.37
CA THR A 139 1.79 3.55 2.79
C THR A 139 2.37 2.29 3.37
N VAL A 140 3.13 2.49 4.44
CA VAL A 140 3.61 1.48 5.39
C VAL A 140 3.52 2.12 6.79
N PRO A 141 3.63 1.34 7.88
CA PRO A 141 3.87 1.85 9.22
C PRO A 141 5.22 2.58 9.30
N LEU A 142 5.24 3.85 8.89
CA LEU A 142 6.46 4.65 8.73
C LEU A 142 6.82 5.37 10.03
N LEU A 143 7.94 4.97 10.64
CA LEU A 143 8.49 5.57 11.85
C LEU A 143 9.31 6.83 11.51
N ASP A 144 9.42 7.76 12.46
CA ASP A 144 10.27 8.96 12.35
C ASP A 144 11.77 8.68 12.58
N ASN A 145 12.16 7.41 12.55
CA ASN A 145 13.55 7.01 12.66
C ASN A 145 14.28 7.27 11.32
N PRO A 146 15.55 7.73 11.35
CA PRO A 146 16.30 7.97 10.12
C PRO A 146 16.53 6.72 9.25
N LYS A 147 16.50 5.52 9.85
CA LYS A 147 16.78 4.25 9.19
C LYS A 147 15.71 3.20 9.50
N THR A 148 15.48 2.33 8.52
CA THR A 148 14.63 1.16 8.61
C THR A 148 15.27 0.11 9.52
N VAL A 149 14.44 -0.50 10.36
CA VAL A 149 14.84 -1.58 11.27
C VAL A 149 14.39 -2.89 10.67
N GLU A 150 15.33 -3.72 10.22
CA GLU A 150 15.05 -5.10 9.83
C GLU A 150 14.80 -5.94 11.08
N ARG A 151 13.74 -6.74 11.07
CA ARG A 151 13.30 -7.57 12.21
C ARG A 151 13.59 -9.04 11.98
N CYS A 152 13.44 -9.52 10.74
CA CYS A 152 13.72 -10.88 10.35
C CYS A 152 14.05 -10.98 8.86
N PHE A 153 14.60 -12.13 8.46
CA PHE A 153 15.01 -12.41 7.09
C PHE A 153 14.53 -13.80 6.68
N LEU A 154 14.06 -13.91 5.43
CA LEU A 154 13.74 -15.18 4.81
C LEU A 154 15.02 -15.77 4.19
N GLN A 155 15.33 -17.02 4.54
CA GLN A 155 16.43 -17.79 3.95
C GLN A 155 15.97 -18.54 2.70
N PRO A 156 16.90 -18.95 1.81
CA PRO A 156 16.57 -19.70 0.59
C PRO A 156 15.85 -21.03 0.83
N ASP A 157 16.02 -21.63 2.00
CA ASP A 157 15.34 -22.88 2.42
C ASP A 157 13.92 -22.65 2.98
N GLY A 158 13.46 -21.39 3.03
CA GLY A 158 12.17 -20.98 3.57
C GLY A 158 12.18 -20.68 5.07
N THR A 159 13.31 -20.86 5.76
CA THR A 159 13.43 -20.56 7.19
C THR A 159 13.42 -19.05 7.44
N ILE A 160 12.71 -18.60 8.47
CA ILE A 160 12.72 -17.20 8.90
C ILE A 160 13.66 -17.06 10.10
N ILE A 161 14.71 -16.24 9.95
CA ILE A 161 15.63 -15.89 11.02
C ILE A 161 15.17 -14.57 11.66
N HIS A 162 14.79 -14.62 12.93
CA HIS A 162 14.38 -13.45 13.70
C HIS A 162 15.59 -12.79 14.38
N GLN A 163 15.81 -11.50 14.12
CA GLN A 163 16.81 -10.69 14.82
C GLN A 163 16.19 -9.96 16.02
N LEU A 164 14.90 -9.66 15.94
CA LEU A 164 14.10 -9.03 16.98
C LEU A 164 12.88 -9.89 17.28
N GLU A 165 12.22 -9.62 18.40
CA GLU A 165 10.94 -10.25 18.73
C GLU A 165 9.96 -10.15 17.55
N PRO A 166 9.30 -11.23 17.13
CA PRO A 166 8.39 -11.20 15.98
C PRO A 166 7.26 -10.18 16.17
N GLU A 167 6.99 -9.39 15.13
CA GLU A 167 5.87 -8.45 15.11
C GLU A 167 4.85 -8.89 14.07
N TYR A 168 3.58 -8.93 14.46
CA TYR A 168 2.50 -9.37 13.58
C TYR A 168 1.41 -8.31 13.46
N HIS A 169 0.99 -8.02 12.24
CA HIS A 169 -0.14 -7.14 11.94
C HIS A 169 -1.35 -7.96 11.49
N GLY A 170 -2.42 -7.25 11.15
CA GLY A 170 -3.68 -7.85 10.71
C GLY A 170 -3.98 -7.49 9.26
N ASP A 171 -4.58 -8.44 8.55
CA ASP A 171 -5.18 -8.20 7.24
C ASP A 171 -6.64 -8.69 7.22
N ARG A 172 -7.25 -8.65 6.03
CA ARG A 172 -8.64 -9.13 5.81
C ARG A 172 -8.72 -10.57 5.29
N ILE A 173 -7.60 -11.28 5.20
CA ILE A 173 -7.49 -12.63 4.63
C ILE A 173 -7.21 -13.63 5.74
N ARG A 174 -6.13 -13.40 6.49
CA ARG A 174 -5.60 -14.20 7.60
C ARG A 174 -6.15 -13.73 8.95
N GLY A 175 -6.50 -12.44 9.07
CA GLY A 175 -7.06 -11.85 10.28
C GLY A 175 -6.02 -11.16 11.18
N GLN A 176 -6.43 -10.76 12.38
CA GLN A 176 -5.62 -9.91 13.27
C GLN A 176 -4.44 -10.68 13.88
N GLY A 177 -3.24 -10.07 13.84
CA GLY A 177 -2.04 -10.60 14.49
C GLY A 177 -1.50 -11.86 13.81
N ARG A 178 -1.63 -11.95 12.49
CA ARG A 178 -1.26 -13.13 11.70
C ARG A 178 -0.24 -12.85 10.61
N VAL A 179 0.02 -11.59 10.26
CA VAL A 179 0.89 -11.23 9.14
C VAL A 179 2.23 -10.72 9.69
N LEU A 180 3.30 -11.48 9.47
CA LEU A 180 4.61 -11.14 9.98
C LEU A 180 5.14 -9.86 9.33
N ALA A 181 5.63 -8.91 10.13
CA ALA A 181 6.38 -7.76 9.66
C ALA A 181 7.88 -8.11 9.61
N PHE A 182 8.47 -8.02 8.43
CA PHE A 182 9.90 -8.21 8.20
C PHE A 182 10.71 -7.00 8.63
N ARG A 183 10.12 -5.81 8.58
CA ARG A 183 10.77 -4.55 8.96
C ARG A 183 9.81 -3.52 9.49
N ASN A 184 10.36 -2.56 10.24
CA ASN A 184 9.71 -1.29 10.52
C ASN A 184 10.42 -0.19 9.72
N TYR A 185 9.71 0.42 8.77
CA TYR A 185 10.30 1.42 7.89
C TYR A 185 10.66 2.70 8.63
N GLY A 186 11.83 3.23 8.30
CA GLY A 186 12.26 4.58 8.64
C GLY A 186 12.24 5.50 7.42
N LEU A 187 12.74 6.72 7.61
CA LEU A 187 12.76 7.76 6.58
C LEU A 187 13.71 7.45 5.39
N ASP A 188 14.57 6.44 5.52
CA ASP A 188 15.42 5.94 4.43
C ASP A 188 14.66 5.14 3.36
N ILE A 189 13.35 4.92 3.51
CA ILE A 189 12.51 4.27 2.49
C ILE A 189 12.59 4.96 1.12
N THR A 190 12.76 6.29 1.07
CA THR A 190 12.95 7.00 -0.21
C THR A 190 14.24 6.58 -0.89
N LYS A 191 15.33 6.41 -0.13
CA LYS A 191 16.62 5.93 -0.67
C LYS A 191 16.55 4.50 -1.18
N ARG A 192 15.75 3.64 -0.54
CA ARG A 192 15.49 2.27 -1.04
C ARG A 192 14.80 2.30 -2.40
N LEU A 193 13.76 3.12 -2.54
CA LEU A 193 13.07 3.34 -3.81
C LEU A 193 14.00 3.94 -4.87
N GLU A 194 14.81 4.94 -4.50
CA GLU A 194 15.81 5.56 -5.39
C GLU A 194 16.83 4.55 -5.91
N SER A 195 17.25 3.58 -5.07
CA SER A 195 18.15 2.50 -5.51
C SER A 195 17.54 1.59 -6.58
N CYS A 196 16.21 1.58 -6.70
CA CYS A 196 15.46 0.87 -7.74
C CYS A 196 15.14 1.77 -8.95
N GLY A 197 15.64 3.01 -8.99
CA GLY A 197 15.45 3.94 -10.12
C GLY A 197 14.29 4.92 -9.99
N PHE A 198 13.57 4.93 -8.86
CA PHE A 198 12.51 5.91 -8.62
C PHE A 198 13.07 7.29 -8.22
N HIS A 199 12.29 8.34 -8.48
CA HIS A 199 12.37 9.58 -7.71
C HIS A 199 11.29 9.54 -6.62
N ALA A 200 11.67 9.58 -5.34
CA ALA A 200 10.75 9.31 -4.24
C ALA A 200 10.68 10.45 -3.20
N GLU A 201 9.48 10.71 -2.68
CA GLU A 201 9.25 11.63 -1.57
C GLU A 201 8.30 11.03 -0.53
N ILE A 202 8.42 11.52 0.71
CA ILE A 202 7.45 11.27 1.79
C ILE A 202 6.61 12.53 1.92
N ARG A 203 5.31 12.40 1.66
CA ARG A 203 4.35 13.49 1.82
C ARG A 203 3.60 13.35 3.14
N LEU A 204 3.70 14.37 3.99
CA LEU A 204 2.85 14.48 5.18
C LEU A 204 1.48 15.01 4.75
N VAL A 205 0.43 14.21 4.96
CA VAL A 205 -0.95 14.54 4.60
C VAL A 205 -1.73 14.85 5.87
N ASN A 206 -2.27 16.06 5.92
CA ASN A 206 -3.12 16.55 6.99
C ASN A 206 -4.42 17.10 6.40
N SER A 207 -5.56 16.75 7.00
CA SER A 207 -6.85 17.27 6.59
C SER A 207 -7.88 17.14 7.69
N THR A 208 -8.27 18.27 8.30
CA THR A 208 -9.35 18.31 9.29
C THR A 208 -10.66 17.82 8.69
N ARG A 209 -11.00 18.27 7.47
CA ARG A 209 -12.23 17.86 6.78
C ARG A 209 -12.31 16.34 6.58
N ASN A 210 -11.19 15.72 6.20
CA ASN A 210 -11.12 14.30 5.92
C ASN A 210 -10.67 13.46 7.12
N VAL A 211 -10.48 14.07 8.29
CA VAL A 211 -10.03 13.39 9.51
C VAL A 211 -8.75 12.60 9.26
N ILE A 212 -7.74 13.29 8.73
CA ILE A 212 -6.40 12.77 8.49
C ILE A 212 -5.45 13.62 9.35
N GLU A 213 -4.75 12.94 10.25
CA GLU A 213 -3.82 13.50 11.21
C GLU A 213 -2.48 12.78 11.02
N ASP A 214 -1.46 13.55 10.65
CA ASP A 214 -0.06 13.16 10.48
C ASP A 214 0.15 11.86 9.70
N GLN A 215 -0.60 11.69 8.62
CA GLN A 215 -0.47 10.51 7.78
C GLN A 215 0.60 10.73 6.74
N LYS A 216 1.64 9.90 6.75
CA LYS A 216 2.66 9.90 5.70
C LYS A 216 2.21 9.01 4.55
N VAL A 217 2.39 9.50 3.33
CA VAL A 217 2.18 8.78 2.07
C VAL A 217 3.47 8.86 1.28
N ILE A 218 3.96 7.73 0.80
CA ILE A 218 5.15 7.67 -0.05
C ILE A 218 4.70 7.79 -1.50
N ILE A 219 5.40 8.64 -2.25
CA ILE A 219 5.15 8.89 -3.66
C ILE A 219 6.46 8.63 -4.38
N ALA A 220 6.50 7.60 -5.22
CA ALA A 220 7.64 7.24 -6.05
C ALA A 220 7.26 7.38 -7.52
N LYS A 221 8.02 8.15 -8.28
CA LYS A 221 7.81 8.35 -9.72
C LYS A 221 8.89 7.61 -10.51
N LYS A 222 8.50 6.83 -11.50
CA LYS A 222 9.43 6.23 -12.47
C LYS A 222 9.94 7.31 -13.43
N MET A 223 11.26 7.45 -13.51
CA MET A 223 11.95 8.40 -14.39
C MET A 223 12.20 7.81 -15.77
#